data_AF-A0A1M5G9Y0-F1
#
_entry.id   AF-A0A1M5G9Y0-F1
#
_cell.length_a   1.000
_cell.length_b   1.000
_cell.length_c   1.000
_cell.angle_alpha   90.00
_cell.angle_beta   90.00
_cell.angle_gamma   90.00
#
_symmetry.space_group_name_H-M   'P 1'
#
loop_
_entity.id
_entity.type
_entity.pdbx_description
1 polymer ?
#
loop_
_entity_poly.entity_id
_entity_poly.type
_entity_poly.pdbx_seq_one_letter_code
_entity_poly.pdbx_strand_id
1 'polypeptide(L)'
;MTDQTALTAEEQAEIERAAKIAEQNDRFRRTWGADFTVPGQIVVTRGVASLSAGAQVQIMRAVQTFDTFTEDNDPYGDHTFGA
;
A
#
# COMPACT_ATOMS: atom_id res chain seq x y z
N MET A 1 19.10 11.84 30.76
CA MET A 1 20.11 11.96 29.68
C MET A 1 19.51 11.19 28.52
N THR A 2 18.71 11.90 27.73
CA THR A 2 17.94 11.34 26.62
C THR A 2 18.91 10.87 25.55
N ASP A 3 19.01 9.56 25.40
CA ASP A 3 19.76 8.93 24.32
C ASP A 3 18.92 9.11 23.06
N GLN A 4 19.17 10.23 22.37
CA GLN A 4 18.58 10.53 21.08
C GLN A 4 19.49 9.86 20.06
N THR A 5 19.25 8.58 19.77
CA THR A 5 19.90 7.89 18.66
C THR A 5 19.46 8.60 17.39
N ALA A 6 20.28 9.54 16.91
CA ALA A 6 20.06 10.18 15.63
C ALA A 6 20.23 9.10 14.56
N LEU A 7 19.15 8.81 13.83
CA LEU A 7 19.18 7.92 12.68
C LEU A 7 20.28 8.36 11.72
N THR A 8 21.02 7.39 11.21
CA THR A 8 22.04 7.61 10.20
C THR A 8 21.42 8.18 8.92
N ALA A 9 22.25 8.81 8.07
CA ALA A 9 21.78 9.33 6.79
C ALA A 9 21.23 8.23 5.87
N GLU A 10 21.72 6.99 6.02
CA GLU A 10 21.26 5.83 5.26
C GLU A 10 19.86 5.39 5.72
N GLU A 11 19.64 5.26 7.03
CA GLU A 11 18.33 4.94 7.60
C GLU A 11 17.29 6.01 7.23
N GLN A 12 17.68 7.28 7.27
CA GLN A 12 16.81 8.37 6.84
C GLN A 12 16.44 8.28 5.35
N ALA A 13 17.40 7.95 4.48
CA ALA A 13 17.15 7.77 3.06
C ALA A 13 16.23 6.56 2.77
N GLU A 14 16.32 5.49 3.56
CA GLU A 14 15.42 4.34 3.47
C GLU A 14 13.99 4.68 3.87
N ILE A 15 13.80 5.43 4.97
CA ILE A 15 12.48 5.92 5.40
C ILE A 15 11.85 6.81 4.32
N GLU A 16 12.61 7.73 3.75
CA GLU A 16 12.13 8.60 2.67
C GLU A 16 11.76 7.80 1.42
N ARG A 17 12.54 6.77 1.10
CA ARG A 17 12.23 5.86 -0.01
C ARG A 17 10.95 5.07 0.25
N ALA A 18 10.78 4.51 1.45
CA ALA A 18 9.58 3.78 1.85
C ALA A 18 8.34 4.68 1.77
N ALA A 19 8.43 5.90 2.32
CA ALA A 19 7.34 6.89 2.26
C ALA A 19 6.92 7.24 0.83
N LYS A 20 7.88 7.36 -0.09
CA LYS A 20 7.59 7.61 -1.50
C LYS A 20 6.90 6.42 -2.18
N ILE A 21 7.32 5.20 -1.85
CA ILE A 21 6.68 3.97 -2.36
C ILE A 21 5.26 3.87 -1.80
N ALA A 22 5.08 4.12 -0.50
CA ALA A 22 3.77 4.15 0.15
C ALA A 22 2.81 5.13 -0.52
N GLU A 23 3.26 6.36 -0.83
CA GLU A 23 2.45 7.35 -1.56
C GLU A 23 1.98 6.83 -2.93
N GLN A 24 2.90 6.22 -3.70
CA GLN A 24 2.58 5.67 -5.02
C GLN A 24 1.59 4.50 -4.94
N ASN A 25 1.83 3.57 -4.02
CA ASN A 25 0.98 2.41 -3.77
C ASN A 25 -0.42 2.85 -3.31
N ASP A 26 -0.49 3.82 -2.41
CA ASP A 26 -1.74 4.41 -1.94
C ASP A 26 -2.54 5.07 -3.06
N ARG A 27 -1.88 5.87 -3.92
CA ARG A 27 -2.54 6.52 -5.06
C ARG A 27 -3.05 5.49 -6.05
N PHE A 28 -2.25 4.49 -6.38
CA PHE A 28 -2.65 3.41 -7.27
C PHE A 28 -3.84 2.63 -6.70
N ARG A 29 -3.79 2.26 -5.41
CA ARG A 29 -4.84 1.52 -4.70
C ARG A 29 -6.14 2.31 -4.61
N ARG A 30 -6.10 3.56 -4.12
CA ARG A 30 -7.28 4.42 -3.88
C ARG A 30 -7.99 4.81 -5.18
N THR A 31 -7.24 4.97 -6.27
CA THR A 31 -7.81 5.33 -7.58
C THR A 31 -8.16 4.12 -8.44
N TRP A 32 -7.86 2.90 -7.96
CA TRP A 32 -8.01 1.67 -8.73
C TRP A 32 -7.30 1.74 -10.10
N GLY A 33 -6.10 2.32 -10.12
CA GLY A 33 -5.31 2.51 -11.35
C GLY A 33 -5.82 3.59 -12.30
N ALA A 34 -6.79 4.42 -11.89
CA ALA A 34 -7.24 5.55 -12.71
C ALA A 34 -6.23 6.71 -12.76
N ASP A 35 -5.25 6.73 -11.85
CA ASP A 35 -4.14 7.69 -11.88
C ASP A 35 -3.04 7.25 -12.87
N PHE A 36 -3.08 7.80 -14.08
CA PHE A 36 -2.11 7.50 -15.14
C PHE A 36 -0.67 7.92 -14.84
N THR A 37 -0.43 8.69 -13.77
CA THR A 37 0.93 9.07 -13.37
C THR A 37 1.64 7.96 -12.59
N VAL A 38 0.87 6.98 -12.07
CA VAL A 38 1.40 5.79 -11.39
C VAL A 38 1.13 4.56 -12.25
N PRO A 39 2.13 4.03 -12.97
CA PRO A 39 1.94 2.86 -13.81
C PRO A 39 1.68 1.62 -12.95
N GLY A 40 0.82 0.72 -13.43
CA GLY A 40 0.56 -0.55 -12.76
C GLY A 40 -0.53 -1.37 -13.45
N GLN A 41 -0.76 -2.57 -12.94
CA GLN A 41 -1.80 -3.46 -13.43
C GLN A 41 -2.57 -4.04 -12.24
N ILE A 42 -3.90 -4.06 -12.37
CA ILE A 42 -4.77 -4.76 -11.42
C ILE A 42 -5.03 -6.16 -11.97
N VAL A 43 -4.67 -7.16 -11.17
CA VAL A 43 -4.95 -8.57 -11.45
C VAL A 43 -5.91 -9.10 -10.40
N VAL A 44 -6.83 -9.97 -10.84
CA VAL A 44 -7.81 -10.60 -9.96
C VAL A 44 -7.63 -12.10 -10.06
N THR A 45 -7.50 -12.77 -8.92
CA THR A 45 -7.39 -14.23 -8.89
C THR A 45 -8.70 -14.87 -9.33
N ARG A 46 -8.63 -16.09 -9.88
CA ARG A 46 -9.82 -16.82 -10.36
C ARG A 46 -10.89 -16.99 -9.27
N GLY A 47 -10.49 -17.14 -8.01
CA GLY A 47 -11.40 -17.26 -6.88
C GLY A 47 -12.27 -16.01 -6.72
N VAL A 48 -11.65 -14.82 -6.69
CA VAL A 48 -12.37 -13.55 -6.59
C VAL A 48 -13.20 -13.28 -7.84
N ALA A 49 -12.66 -13.55 -9.03
CA ALA A 49 -13.37 -13.38 -10.30
C ALA A 49 -14.61 -14.28 -10.44
N SER A 50 -14.67 -15.40 -9.71
CA SER A 50 -15.82 -16.32 -9.71
C SER A 50 -16.97 -15.89 -8.79
N LEU A 51 -16.75 -14.88 -7.94
CA LEU A 51 -17.78 -14.35 -7.05
C LEU A 51 -18.80 -13.51 -7.80
N SER A 52 -19.94 -13.24 -7.15
CA SER A 52 -20.94 -12.33 -7.70
C SER A 52 -20.38 -10.92 -7.89
N ALA A 53 -20.93 -10.17 -8.85
CA ALA A 53 -20.51 -8.79 -9.10
C ALA A 53 -20.61 -7.91 -7.83
N GLY A 54 -21.65 -8.11 -7.01
CA GLY A 54 -21.78 -7.42 -5.73
C GLY A 54 -20.63 -7.72 -4.77
N ALA A 55 -20.22 -8.99 -4.64
CA ALA A 55 -19.07 -9.35 -3.81
C ALA A 55 -17.76 -8.77 -4.35
N GLN A 56 -17.56 -8.76 -5.67
CA GLN A 56 -16.38 -8.15 -6.29
C GLN A 56 -16.31 -6.64 -6.01
N VAL A 57 -17.43 -5.91 -6.12
CA VAL A 57 -17.50 -4.48 -5.78
C VAL A 57 -17.18 -4.24 -4.31
N GLN A 58 -17.66 -5.08 -3.40
CA GLN A 58 -17.37 -4.96 -1.97
C GLN A 58 -15.88 -5.17 -1.67
N ILE A 59 -15.25 -6.16 -2.30
CA ILE A 59 -13.81 -6.41 -2.20
C ILE A 59 -13.02 -5.22 -2.77
N MET A 60 -13.39 -4.76 -3.97
CA MET A 60 -12.76 -3.60 -4.61
C MET A 60 -12.85 -2.34 -3.74
N ARG A 61 -13.99 -2.10 -3.08
CA ARG A 61 -14.15 -0.99 -2.15
C ARG A 61 -13.28 -1.16 -0.91
N ALA A 62 -13.29 -2.35 -0.31
CA ALA A 62 -12.48 -2.66 0.87
C ALA A 62 -10.98 -2.42 0.61
N VAL A 63 -10.48 -2.84 -0.55
CA VAL A 63 -9.09 -2.59 -0.96
C VAL A 63 -8.82 -1.10 -1.17
N GLN A 64 -9.68 -0.37 -1.89
CA GLN A 64 -9.50 1.07 -2.12
C GLN A 64 -9.44 1.88 -0.81
N THR A 65 -10.25 1.51 0.17
CA THR A 65 -10.37 2.24 1.44
C THR A 65 -9.49 1.70 2.55
N PHE A 66 -8.68 0.68 2.30
CA PHE A 66 -7.80 0.10 3.31
C PHE A 66 -6.76 1.12 3.78
N ASP A 67 -6.71 1.37 5.09
CA ASP A 67 -5.81 2.32 5.76
C ASP A 67 -5.20 1.78 7.06
N THR A 68 -5.49 0.51 7.42
CA THR A 68 -4.96 -0.14 8.62
C THR A 68 -3.58 -0.75 8.34
N PHE A 69 -2.56 0.10 8.24
CA PHE A 69 -1.16 -0.31 8.18
C PHE A 69 -0.57 -0.35 9.59
N THR A 70 0.01 -1.48 9.94
CA THR A 70 0.57 -1.81 11.25
C THR A 70 1.89 -2.54 11.06
N GLU A 71 2.73 -2.59 12.09
CA GLU A 71 4.02 -3.29 12.01
C GLU A 71 3.89 -4.77 11.59
N ASP A 72 2.77 -5.43 11.93
CA ASP A 72 2.50 -6.83 11.58
C ASP A 72 2.27 -7.03 10.07
N ASN A 73 1.64 -6.06 9.41
CA ASN A 73 1.23 -6.19 8.01
C ASN A 73 1.99 -5.32 7.01
N ASP A 74 2.73 -4.33 7.51
CA ASP A 74 3.55 -3.42 6.73
C ASP A 74 4.84 -3.06 7.50
N PRO A 75 5.74 -4.04 7.70
CA PRO A 75 6.96 -3.85 8.50
C PRO A 75 7.93 -2.82 7.89
N TYR A 76 7.80 -2.53 6.60
CA TYR A 76 8.66 -1.59 5.89
C TYR A 76 8.02 -0.22 5.68
N GLY A 77 6.74 -0.05 6.03
CA GLY A 77 6.01 1.21 5.85
C GLY A 77 5.90 1.67 4.40
N ASP A 78 6.03 0.73 3.45
CA ASP A 78 6.02 1.02 2.01
C ASP A 78 4.66 0.71 1.38
N HIS A 79 3.71 0.20 2.16
CA HIS A 79 2.36 -0.17 1.74
C HIS A 79 2.36 -1.14 0.54
N THR A 80 3.46 -1.87 0.30
CA THR A 80 3.61 -2.82 -0.83
C THR A 80 2.82 -4.10 -0.59
N PHE A 81 2.54 -4.39 0.67
CA PHE A 81 1.73 -5.51 1.12
C PHE A 81 0.77 -4.98 2.18
N GLY A 82 -0.55 -5.08 1.95
CA GLY A 82 -1.40 -5.35 3.10
C GLY A 82 -1.17 -6.82 3.40
N ALA A 83 -0.38 -7.16 4.43
CA ALA A 83 -0.38 -8.55 4.89
C ALA A 83 -1.79 -9.00 5.32
#